data_AF-A0A0N0JZP5-F1
#
_entry.id   AF-A0A0N0JZP5-F1
#
_cell.length_a   1.000
_cell.length_b   1.000
_cell.length_c   1.000
_cell.angle_alpha   90.00
_cell.angle_beta   90.00
_cell.angle_gamma   90.00
#
_symmetry.space_group_name_H-M   'P 1'
#
loop_
_entity.id
_entity.type
_entity.pdbx_description
1 polymer ?
#
loop_
_entity_poly.entity_id
_entity_poly.type
_entity_poly.pdbx_seq_one_letter_code
_entity_poly.pdbx_strand_id
1 'polypeptide(L)'
;MTLTPYASSPVFDEQSLPDKLRNDHRTKDGTWGLLRVLEGEVQLIFTDPRREVLVTPGMPAPIAPLATHSVVPLGKMSMQVEFYRSEPVVDGDLTSERSGG
;
A
#
# COMPACT_ATOMS: atom_id res chain seq x y z
N MET A 1 12.49 -8.75 12.64
CA MET A 1 11.23 -8.81 13.41
C MET A 1 10.11 -8.44 12.45
N THR A 2 9.19 -9.36 12.16
CA THR A 2 8.02 -9.06 11.32
C THR A 2 7.01 -8.27 12.16
N LEU A 3 6.69 -7.04 11.75
CA LEU A 3 5.62 -6.28 12.38
C LEU A 3 4.28 -6.97 12.13
N THR A 4 3.40 -6.99 13.14
CA THR A 4 2.05 -7.54 13.01
C THR A 4 1.05 -6.41 12.76
N PRO A 5 0.18 -6.51 11.75
CA PRO A 5 -0.86 -5.51 11.54
C PRO A 5 -1.85 -5.53 12.71
N TYR A 6 -2.28 -4.36 13.17
CA TYR A 6 -3.30 -4.28 14.22
C TYR A 6 -4.72 -4.43 13.65
N ALA A 7 -4.89 -4.21 12.35
CA ALA A 7 -6.14 -4.39 11.62
C ALA A 7 -5.85 -4.62 10.13
N SER A 8 -6.80 -5.20 9.42
CA SER A 8 -6.77 -5.33 7.95
C SER A 8 -8.15 -5.05 7.38
N SER A 9 -8.21 -4.54 6.15
CA SER A 9 -9.46 -4.44 5.41
C SER A 9 -9.95 -5.83 4.95
N PRO A 10 -11.21 -5.95 4.49
CA PRO A 10 -11.59 -7.02 3.58
C PRO A 10 -10.70 -7.02 2.33
N VAL A 11 -10.71 -8.14 1.61
CA VAL A 11 -10.17 -8.19 0.25
C VAL A 11 -11.14 -7.49 -0.68
N PHE A 12 -10.63 -6.59 -1.51
CA PHE A 12 -11.39 -5.90 -2.56
C PHE A 12 -10.91 -6.37 -3.92
N ASP A 13 -11.82 -6.45 -4.87
CA ASP A 13 -11.56 -6.65 -6.29
C ASP A 13 -11.90 -5.39 -7.09
N GLU A 14 -11.84 -5.46 -8.43
CA GLU A 14 -12.12 -4.31 -9.30
C GLU A 14 -13.57 -3.80 -9.22
N GLN A 15 -14.48 -4.57 -8.63
CA GLN A 15 -15.91 -4.24 -8.54
C GLN A 15 -16.32 -3.81 -7.13
N SER A 16 -15.71 -4.41 -6.11
CA SER A 16 -15.98 -4.17 -4.70
C SER A 16 -15.09 -3.08 -4.08
N LEU A 17 -14.04 -2.63 -4.77
CA LEU A 17 -13.20 -1.52 -4.31
C LEU A 17 -14.04 -0.23 -4.17
N PRO A 18 -14.25 0.27 -2.93
CA PRO A 18 -15.12 1.43 -2.69
C PRO A 18 -14.57 2.70 -3.33
N ASP A 19 -15.46 3.58 -3.79
CA ASP A 19 -15.09 4.87 -4.37
C ASP A 19 -14.21 5.72 -3.46
N LYS A 20 -14.37 5.59 -2.14
CA LYS A 20 -13.53 6.29 -1.16
C LYS A 20 -12.04 5.96 -1.33
N LEU A 21 -11.68 4.73 -1.70
CA LEU A 21 -10.30 4.33 -1.92
C LEU A 21 -9.80 4.71 -3.33
N ARG A 22 -10.72 4.89 -4.27
CA ARG A 22 -10.43 5.35 -5.64
C ARG A 22 -10.19 6.86 -5.74
N ASN A 23 -10.70 7.61 -4.77
CA ASN A 23 -10.52 9.04 -4.64
C ASN A 23 -9.46 9.37 -3.59
N ASP A 24 -9.07 10.65 -3.54
CA ASP A 24 -8.12 11.15 -2.56
C ASP A 24 -8.59 10.90 -1.14
N HIS A 25 -7.79 10.13 -0.40
CA HIS A 25 -7.97 9.86 1.00
C HIS A 25 -6.61 9.77 1.70
N ARG A 26 -6.63 9.69 3.02
CA ARG A 26 -5.41 9.59 3.82
C ARG A 26 -5.61 8.65 5.00
N THR A 27 -4.52 8.03 5.44
CA THR A 27 -4.45 7.34 6.72
C THR A 27 -4.51 8.35 7.87
N LYS A 28 -4.86 7.88 9.07
CA LYS A 28 -4.83 8.70 10.28
C LYS A 28 -3.38 8.96 10.71
N ASP A 29 -3.18 9.99 11.52
CA ASP A 29 -1.90 10.21 12.18
C ASP A 29 -1.51 8.98 13.01
N GLY A 30 -0.22 8.62 12.99
CA GLY A 30 0.31 7.40 13.61
C GLY A 30 -0.18 6.07 13.00
N THR A 31 -0.86 6.08 11.86
CA THR A 31 -1.28 4.86 11.15
C THR A 31 -0.54 4.72 9.83
N TRP A 32 0.24 3.65 9.72
CA TRP A 32 0.80 3.19 8.45
C TRP A 32 -0.18 2.26 7.76
N GLY A 33 -0.35 2.42 6.45
CA GLY A 33 -1.01 1.45 5.59
C GLY A 33 0.02 0.61 4.85
N LEU A 34 -0.29 -0.65 4.57
CA LEU A 34 0.43 -1.45 3.60
C LEU A 34 -0.57 -1.98 2.58
N LEU A 35 -0.45 -1.50 1.34
CA LEU A 35 -1.26 -1.98 0.24
C LEU A 35 -0.61 -3.26 -0.33
N ARG A 36 -1.32 -4.38 -0.20
CA ARG A 36 -0.95 -5.65 -0.81
C ARG A 36 -1.91 -5.96 -1.94
N VAL A 37 -1.35 -6.29 -3.10
CA VAL A 37 -2.11 -6.91 -4.19
C VAL A 37 -1.95 -8.42 -4.05
N LEU A 38 -3.04 -9.17 -4.20
CA LEU A 38 -3.04 -10.64 -4.16
C LEU A 38 -3.02 -11.21 -5.59
N GLU A 39 -3.71 -10.53 -6.51
CA GLU A 39 -3.74 -10.85 -7.94
C GLU A 39 -3.84 -9.57 -8.77
N GLY A 40 -3.26 -9.57 -9.97
CA GLY A 40 -3.28 -8.42 -10.88
C GLY A 40 -2.35 -7.30 -10.43
N GLU A 41 -2.78 -6.06 -10.65
CA GLU A 41 -1.99 -4.88 -10.32
C GLU A 41 -2.88 -3.64 -10.16
N VAL A 42 -2.40 -2.70 -9.34
CA VAL A 42 -3.04 -1.40 -9.13
C VAL A 42 -2.00 -0.30 -9.16
N GLN A 43 -2.44 0.91 -9.49
CA GLN A 43 -1.62 2.10 -9.38
C GLN A 43 -1.99 2.88 -8.12
N LEU A 44 -1.01 3.12 -7.26
CA LEU A 44 -1.14 3.93 -6.05
C LEU A 44 -0.58 5.32 -6.33
N ILE A 45 -1.44 6.33 -6.29
CA ILE A 45 -1.10 7.71 -6.63
C ILE A 45 -1.02 8.52 -5.34
N PHE A 46 0.14 9.11 -5.04
CA PHE A 46 0.31 10.07 -3.95
C PHE A 46 0.26 11.49 -4.49
N THR A 47 -0.34 12.42 -3.75
CA THR A 47 -0.54 13.80 -4.20
C THR A 47 0.52 14.78 -3.70
N ASP A 48 1.15 14.50 -2.55
CA ASP A 48 2.19 15.37 -1.97
C ASP A 48 3.26 14.57 -1.18
N PRO A 49 4.52 14.48 -1.66
CA PRO A 49 4.93 14.85 -3.01
C PRO A 49 4.23 13.98 -4.05
N ARG A 50 3.94 14.55 -5.22
CA ARG A 50 3.27 13.80 -6.29
C ARG A 50 4.17 12.67 -6.80
N ARG A 51 3.69 11.44 -6.69
CA ARG A 51 4.35 10.24 -7.24
C ARG A 51 3.35 9.11 -7.45
N GLU A 52 3.70 8.16 -8.30
CA GLU A 52 2.86 7.02 -8.63
C GLU A 52 3.67 5.74 -8.42
N VAL A 53 3.05 4.73 -7.82
CA VAL A 53 3.67 3.45 -7.49
C VAL A 53 2.81 2.34 -8.07
N LEU A 54 3.41 1.51 -8.93
CA LEU A 54 2.77 0.26 -9.36
C LEU A 54 2.84 -0.74 -8.20
N VAL A 55 1.72 -1.33 -7.84
CA VAL A 55 1.65 -2.32 -6.75
C VAL A 55 1.21 -3.65 -7.34
N THR A 56 2.00 -4.69 -7.08
CA THR A 56 1.81 -6.06 -7.57
C THR A 56 1.95 -7.06 -6.41
N PRO A 57 1.62 -8.35 -6.58
CA PRO A 57 1.77 -9.34 -5.50
C PRO A 57 3.18 -9.48 -4.95
N GLY A 58 4.20 -9.21 -5.77
CA GLY A 58 5.60 -9.24 -5.35
C GLY A 58 6.13 -7.91 -4.80
N MET A 59 5.36 -6.82 -4.94
CA MET A 59 5.82 -5.47 -4.63
C MET A 59 4.73 -4.70 -3.87
N PRO A 60 4.48 -5.04 -2.59
CA PRO A 60 3.53 -4.31 -1.75
C PRO A 60 4.07 -2.91 -1.42
N ALA A 61 3.18 -1.94 -1.23
CA ALA A 61 3.55 -0.54 -1.07
C ALA A 61 3.16 0.01 0.31
N PRO A 62 4.13 0.48 1.13
CA PRO A 62 3.84 1.18 2.37
C PRO A 62 3.28 2.58 2.10
N ILE A 63 2.32 2.99 2.94
CA ILE A 63 1.63 4.27 2.90
C ILE A 63 1.87 4.94 4.26
N ALA A 64 2.60 6.05 4.25
CA ALA A 64 2.93 6.80 5.46
C ALA A 64 1.67 7.42 6.11
N PRO A 65 1.71 7.70 7.43
CA PRO A 65 0.67 8.45 8.11
C PRO A 65 0.39 9.78 7.40
N LEU A 66 -0.89 10.16 7.32
CA LEU A 66 -1.37 11.42 6.72
C LEU A 66 -1.09 11.59 5.21
N ALA A 67 -0.41 10.65 4.56
CA ALA A 67 -0.14 10.70 3.13
C ALA A 67 -1.45 10.65 2.35
N THR A 68 -1.69 11.68 1.53
CA THR A 68 -2.87 11.73 0.67
C THR A 68 -2.61 10.94 -0.60
N HIS A 69 -3.48 9.96 -0.87
CA HIS A 69 -3.33 9.03 -1.97
C HIS A 69 -4.68 8.50 -2.47
N SER A 70 -4.64 7.84 -3.63
CA SER A 70 -5.76 7.14 -4.25
C SER A 70 -5.29 5.87 -4.95
N VAL A 71 -6.20 4.92 -5.14
CA VAL A 71 -5.93 3.62 -5.78
C VAL A 71 -6.69 3.50 -7.10
N VAL A 72 -5.96 3.25 -8.18
CA VAL A 72 -6.51 3.05 -9.52
C VAL A 72 -6.30 1.60 -9.94
N PRO A 73 -7.36 0.78 -10.07
CA PRO A 73 -7.24 -0.55 -10.65
C PRO A 73 -6.82 -0.46 -12.13
N LEU A 74 -5.83 -1.26 -12.54
CA LEU A 74 -5.37 -1.31 -13.95
C LEU A 74 -6.02 -2.45 -14.75
N GLY A 75 -6.85 -3.26 -14.11
CA GLY A 75 -7.54 -4.40 -14.70
C GLY A 75 -8.23 -5.23 -13.61
N LYS A 76 -8.42 -6.52 -13.88
CA LYS A 76 -8.82 -7.48 -12.85
C LYS A 76 -7.73 -7.52 -11.78
N MET A 77 -8.14 -7.38 -10.53
CA MET A 77 -7.20 -7.35 -9.41
C MET A 77 -7.89 -7.82 -8.15
N SER A 78 -7.10 -8.21 -7.16
CA SER A 78 -7.55 -8.30 -5.77
C SER A 78 -6.51 -7.68 -4.86
N MET A 79 -6.95 -6.93 -3.85
CA MET A 79 -6.08 -6.19 -2.94
C MET A 79 -6.60 -6.21 -1.51
N GLN A 80 -5.70 -6.01 -0.56
CA GLN A 80 -5.99 -5.81 0.85
C GLN A 80 -5.10 -4.70 1.41
N VAL A 81 -5.63 -3.92 2.35
CA VAL A 81 -4.86 -2.95 3.10
C VAL A 81 -4.68 -3.42 4.53
N GLU A 82 -3.44 -3.56 4.96
CA GLU A 82 -3.05 -3.83 6.35
C GLU A 82 -2.71 -2.52 7.06
N PHE A 83 -3.00 -2.42 8.36
CA PHE A 83 -2.76 -1.22 9.15
C PHE A 83 -1.79 -1.50 10.30
N TYR A 84 -0.77 -0.64 10.42
CA TYR A 84 0.32 -0.77 11.39
C TYR A 84 0.49 0.49 12.23
N ARG A 85 1.10 0.32 13.40
CA ARG A 85 1.50 1.42 14.31
C ARG A 85 2.89 1.99 13.99
N SER A 86 3.67 1.28 13.19
CA SER A 86 5.01 1.67 12.72
C SER A 86 5.16 1.27 11.25
N GLU A 87 6.19 1.79 10.60
CA GLU A 87 6.48 1.48 9.19
C GLU A 87 6.65 -0.03 8.99
N PRO A 88 5.83 -0.67 8.15
CA PRO A 88 5.94 -2.10 7.89
C PRO A 88 7.17 -2.37 7.03
N VAL A 89 8.05 -3.26 7.50
CA VAL A 89 9.15 -3.78 6.67
C VAL A 89 8.56 -4.72 5.64
N VAL A 90 8.63 -4.34 4.37
CA VAL A 90 8.29 -5.22 3.25
C VAL A 90 9.54 -6.03 2.90
N ASP A 91 9.40 -7.35 2.70
CA ASP A 91 10.52 -8.27 2.44
C ASP A 91 11.29 -7.97 1.11
N GLY A 92 10.98 -6.86 0.44
CA GLY A 92 11.74 -6.29 -0.68
C GLY A 92 12.85 -5.30 -0.28
N ASP A 93 13.00 -4.95 1.01
CA ASP A 93 14.04 -4.00 1.47
C ASP A 93 15.40 -4.65 1.79
N LEU A 94 15.59 -5.94 1.46
CA LEU A 94 16.91 -6.58 1.48
C LEU A 94 17.84 -6.10 0.34
N THR A 95 17.44 -5.11 -0.45
CA THR A 95 18.28 -4.46 -1.47
C THR A 95 18.60 -3.00 -1.13
N SER A 96 19.13 -2.73 0.06
CA SER A 96 20.08 -1.61 0.27
C SER A 96 20.93 -1.73 1.55
N GLU A 97 21.50 -2.91 1.81
CA GLU A 97 22.69 -3.03 2.68
C GLU A 97 23.78 -3.89 2.01
N ARG A 98 24.19 -3.51 0.80
CA ARG A 98 25.47 -3.91 0.22
C ARG A 98 26.09 -2.76 -0.56
N SER A 99 26.67 -1.83 0.17
CA SER A 99 27.87 -1.11 -0.29
C SER A 99 28.73 -0.88 0.95
N GLY A 100 29.45 -1.94 1.32
CA GLY A 100 30.69 -1.80 2.07
C GLY A 100 31.81 -1.39 1.12
N GLY A 101 32.78 -0.64 1.64
CA GLY A 101 33.99 -0.20 0.94
C GLY A 101 34.56 1.04 1.58
#